data_AF-A0A3D9CQN3-F1
#
_entry.id   AF-A0A3D9CQN3-F1
#
_cell.length_a   1.000
_cell.length_b   1.000
_cell.length_c   1.000
_cell.angle_alpha   90.00
_cell.angle_beta   90.00
_cell.angle_gamma   90.00
#
_symmetry.space_group_name_H-M   'P 1'
#
loop_
_entity.id
_entity.type
_entity.pdbx_description
1 polymer ?
#
loop_
_entity_poly.entity_id
_entity_poly.type
_entity_poly.pdbx_seq_one_letter_code
_entity_poly.pdbx_strand_id
1 'polypeptide(L)'
;MIDYIKAYFPDKNEILKIMRENYNLEKISYSRFDKTKNETVLYETYKKEFENMELKITNQGAYIHNSLHHFYNKFVHNIDGNYNDFSRSAIVNSIDFLEEQIKFSPENLHISQSLEFGLNLRLPFDLNHFILNECVLYDFFPASKSPPPNDEQVYKEFEKGNYRLKIYHKGRQQCNGENILRVEVKFLDKREFNKNGIFVLSDLEDRDNLIFLYDKLYNLVKFKLMCVDDIENRQFTNYKKNKIYKYCAHKFWSELDDDKFKIESKKVYPYFDKNNLLEHKNVLLDLMDSKFGELLDS
;
A
#
# COMPACT_ATOMS: atom_id res chain seq x y z
N MET A 1 -0.43 -0.82 -9.09
CA MET A 1 -1.74 -1.39 -8.80
C MET A 1 -1.63 -2.45 -7.73
N ILE A 2 -1.29 -3.71 -7.96
CA ILE A 2 -1.04 -4.65 -6.84
C ILE A 2 0.45 -4.65 -6.49
N ASP A 3 0.81 -4.28 -5.26
CA ASP A 3 2.20 -4.39 -4.79
C ASP A 3 2.37 -5.69 -4.01
N TYR A 4 2.09 -5.68 -2.71
CA TYR A 4 2.23 -6.85 -1.84
C TYR A 4 0.97 -7.71 -1.79
N ILE A 5 1.15 -9.03 -1.89
CA ILE A 5 0.14 -10.02 -1.57
C ILE A 5 0.60 -10.97 -0.47
N LYS A 6 -0.38 -11.60 0.19
CA LYS A 6 -0.18 -12.80 1.00
C LYS A 6 -1.37 -13.72 0.76
N ALA A 7 -1.14 -14.86 0.14
CA ALA A 7 -2.18 -15.83 -0.19
C ALA A 7 -1.92 -17.18 0.47
N TYR A 8 -2.97 -17.85 0.94
CA TYR A 8 -2.91 -19.11 1.67
C TYR A 8 -3.39 -20.27 0.81
N PHE A 9 -2.69 -21.40 0.94
CA PHE A 9 -3.10 -22.65 0.35
C PHE A 9 -4.14 -23.32 1.27
N PRO A 10 -5.27 -23.82 0.73
CA PRO A 10 -6.30 -24.49 1.54
C PRO A 10 -5.77 -25.76 2.23
N ASP A 11 -4.99 -26.58 1.50
CA ASP A 11 -4.35 -27.77 2.02
C ASP A 11 -2.82 -27.66 1.95
N LYS A 12 -2.19 -27.59 3.13
CA LYS A 12 -0.73 -27.51 3.25
C LYS A 12 -0.01 -28.79 2.80
N ASN A 13 -0.66 -29.96 2.90
CA ASN A 13 -0.05 -31.24 2.57
C ASN A 13 -0.01 -31.46 1.06
N GLU A 14 -1.07 -31.04 0.36
CA GLU A 14 -1.13 -31.00 -1.09
C GLU A 14 0.01 -30.16 -1.66
N ILE A 15 0.12 -28.90 -1.24
CA ILE A 15 1.19 -28.03 -1.74
C ILE A 15 2.58 -28.54 -1.34
N LEU A 16 2.75 -29.15 -0.16
CA LEU A 16 4.02 -29.77 0.22
C LEU A 16 4.42 -30.92 -0.72
N LYS A 17 3.44 -31.74 -1.14
CA LYS A 17 3.68 -32.82 -2.09
C LYS A 17 4.10 -32.26 -3.45
N ILE A 18 3.33 -31.32 -4.01
CA ILE A 18 3.63 -30.66 -5.28
C ILE A 18 5.03 -30.04 -5.24
N MET A 19 5.35 -29.30 -4.17
CA MET A 19 6.65 -28.65 -4.02
C MET A 19 7.82 -29.64 -3.93
N ARG A 20 7.66 -30.79 -3.26
CA ARG A 20 8.71 -31.82 -3.18
C ARG A 20 8.91 -32.59 -4.49
N GLU A 21 7.86 -32.73 -5.30
CA GLU A 21 7.94 -33.39 -6.61
C GLU A 21 8.66 -32.52 -7.65
N ASN A 22 8.60 -31.19 -7.51
CA ASN A 22 9.12 -30.25 -8.49
C ASN A 22 10.38 -29.50 -8.06
N TYR A 23 10.65 -29.38 -6.75
CA TYR A 23 11.71 -28.51 -6.23
C TYR A 23 12.44 -29.10 -5.01
N ASN A 24 13.70 -28.67 -4.84
CA ASN A 24 14.41 -28.78 -3.57
C ASN A 24 13.93 -27.68 -2.62
N LEU A 25 13.51 -28.06 -1.41
CA LEU A 25 12.99 -27.14 -0.39
C LEU A 25 14.02 -26.94 0.71
N GLU A 26 14.21 -25.69 1.13
CA GLU A 26 14.94 -25.40 2.36
C GLU A 26 14.08 -25.86 3.54
N LYS A 27 14.67 -26.65 4.45
CA LYS A 27 14.00 -27.13 5.66
C LYS A 27 14.65 -26.50 6.89
N ILE A 28 13.83 -25.86 7.71
CA ILE A 28 14.20 -25.35 9.04
C ILE A 28 13.38 -26.11 10.08
N SER A 29 14.03 -26.60 11.14
CA SER A 29 13.34 -27.27 12.24
C SER A 29 13.85 -26.80 13.60
N TYR A 30 12.94 -26.68 14.56
CA TYR A 30 13.26 -26.42 15.97
C TYR A 30 12.18 -27.01 16.87
N SER A 31 12.54 -27.32 18.11
CA SER A 31 11.59 -27.85 19.10
C SER A 31 11.29 -26.81 20.16
N ARG A 32 10.03 -26.69 20.59
CA ARG A 32 9.62 -25.81 21.68
C ARG A 32 8.62 -26.51 22.58
N PHE A 33 8.76 -26.33 23.89
CA PHE A 33 7.76 -26.77 24.85
C PHE A 33 6.48 -25.94 24.71
N ASP A 34 5.38 -26.59 24.35
CA ASP A 34 4.05 -26.02 24.28
C ASP A 34 3.37 -26.17 25.64
N LYS A 35 3.18 -25.05 26.35
CA LYS A 35 2.56 -25.03 27.68
C LYS A 35 1.10 -25.48 27.66
N THR A 36 0.38 -25.26 26.55
CA THR A 36 -1.03 -25.61 26.44
C THR A 36 -1.20 -27.11 26.23
N LYS A 37 -0.30 -27.74 25.49
CA LYS A 37 -0.30 -29.18 25.23
C LYS A 37 0.52 -30.00 26.25
N ASN A 38 1.31 -29.32 27.08
CA ASN A 38 2.24 -29.93 28.04
C ASN A 38 3.23 -30.92 27.37
N GLU A 39 3.69 -30.58 26.17
CA GLU A 39 4.59 -31.42 25.38
C GLU A 39 5.62 -30.59 24.62
N THR A 40 6.73 -31.22 24.22
CA THR A 40 7.70 -30.62 23.28
C THR A 40 7.20 -30.83 21.86
N VAL A 41 6.87 -29.75 21.18
CA VAL A 41 6.40 -29.77 19.79
C VAL A 41 7.57 -29.47 18.85
N LEU A 42 7.75 -30.32 17.84
CA LEU A 42 8.65 -30.08 16.73
C LEU A 42 7.97 -29.16 15.70
N TYR A 43 8.58 -28.00 15.43
CA TYR A 43 8.17 -27.08 14.39
C TYR A 43 9.06 -27.28 13.17
N GLU A 44 8.44 -27.58 12.03
CA GLU A 44 9.10 -27.67 10.74
C GLU A 44 8.58 -26.57 9.81
N THR A 45 9.49 -25.94 9.08
CA THR A 45 9.15 -25.00 8.01
C THR A 45 9.90 -25.39 6.76
N TYR A 46 9.17 -25.55 5.67
CA TYR A 46 9.71 -25.73 4.33
C TYR A 46 9.55 -24.42 3.57
N LYS A 47 10.61 -24.01 2.87
CA LYS A 47 10.63 -22.77 2.11
C LYS A 47 11.06 -22.99 0.67
N LYS A 48 10.51 -22.18 -0.22
CA LYS A 48 10.95 -22.02 -1.59
C LYS A 48 10.80 -20.56 -2.01
N GLU A 49 11.85 -20.01 -2.58
CA GLU A 49 11.84 -18.69 -3.20
C GLU A 49 11.61 -18.82 -4.70
N PHE A 50 10.80 -17.92 -5.23
CA PHE A 50 10.54 -17.71 -6.66
C PHE A 50 10.82 -16.23 -6.94
N GLU A 51 12.05 -15.93 -7.34
CA GLU A 51 12.58 -14.55 -7.36
C GLU A 51 12.40 -13.88 -5.98
N ASN A 52 11.62 -12.81 -5.88
CA ASN A 52 11.32 -12.16 -4.60
C ASN A 52 10.16 -12.80 -3.82
N MET A 53 9.37 -13.68 -4.44
CA MET A 53 8.21 -14.30 -3.79
C MET A 53 8.65 -15.46 -2.92
N GLU A 54 8.11 -15.55 -1.71
CA GLU A 54 8.49 -16.61 -0.76
C GLU A 54 7.27 -17.49 -0.45
N LEU A 55 7.37 -18.77 -0.78
CA LEU A 55 6.45 -19.81 -0.37
C LEU A 55 6.94 -20.43 0.94
N LYS A 56 6.07 -20.46 1.94
CA LYS A 56 6.32 -21.04 3.26
C LYS A 56 5.26 -22.07 3.60
N ILE A 57 5.71 -23.27 3.98
CA ILE A 57 4.86 -24.35 4.51
C ILE A 57 5.30 -24.61 5.95
N THR A 58 4.40 -24.39 6.89
CA THR A 58 4.63 -24.57 8.33
C THR A 58 3.73 -25.65 8.90
N ASN A 59 3.94 -26.02 10.16
CA ASN A 59 3.01 -26.88 10.89
C ASN A 59 1.57 -26.32 10.92
N GLN A 60 1.38 -24.99 10.86
CA GLN A 60 0.06 -24.36 10.97
C GLN A 60 -0.65 -24.19 9.64
N GLY A 61 0.08 -24.14 8.53
CA GLY A 61 -0.48 -23.87 7.22
C GLY A 61 0.59 -23.49 6.21
N ALA A 62 0.16 -23.23 4.98
CA ALA A 62 1.03 -22.81 3.89
C ALA A 62 0.56 -21.50 3.28
N TYR A 63 1.50 -20.66 2.87
CA TYR A 63 1.21 -19.38 2.20
C TYR A 63 2.36 -18.97 1.30
N ILE A 64 2.03 -18.13 0.31
CA ILE A 64 2.98 -17.42 -0.53
C ILE A 64 2.77 -15.92 -0.34
N HIS A 65 3.85 -15.13 -0.33
CA HIS A 65 3.77 -13.69 -0.13
C HIS A 65 4.91 -12.93 -0.79
N ASN A 66 4.81 -11.61 -0.72
CA ASN A 66 5.71 -10.56 -1.22
C ASN A 66 5.12 -9.79 -2.42
N SER A 67 5.94 -8.95 -3.06
CA SER A 67 5.51 -8.05 -4.14
C SER A 67 5.29 -8.78 -5.46
N LEU A 68 4.06 -8.76 -5.98
CA LEU A 68 3.70 -9.32 -7.28
C LEU A 68 4.30 -8.49 -8.42
N HIS A 69 4.35 -7.17 -8.27
CA HIS A 69 4.98 -6.29 -9.25
C HIS A 69 6.48 -6.53 -9.36
N HIS A 70 7.19 -6.65 -8.23
CA HIS A 70 8.61 -6.98 -8.27
C HIS A 70 8.84 -8.37 -8.91
N PHE A 71 7.98 -9.34 -8.62
CA PHE A 71 8.04 -10.67 -9.23
C PHE A 71 7.95 -10.60 -10.76
N TYR A 72 6.95 -9.88 -11.27
CA TYR A 72 6.81 -9.64 -12.70
C TYR A 72 8.04 -9.00 -13.33
N ASN A 73 8.56 -7.94 -12.69
CA ASN A 73 9.71 -7.21 -13.20
C ASN A 73 10.98 -8.07 -13.25
N LYS A 74 11.20 -8.92 -12.25
CA LYS A 74 12.31 -9.89 -12.28
C LYS A 74 12.14 -10.86 -13.44
N PHE A 75 10.94 -11.42 -13.61
CA PHE A 75 10.69 -12.46 -14.59
C PHE A 75 10.69 -11.95 -16.04
N VAL A 76 10.07 -10.79 -16.29
CA VAL A 76 9.85 -10.26 -17.66
C VAL A 76 10.93 -9.27 -18.08
N HIS A 77 11.39 -8.43 -17.16
CA HIS A 77 12.28 -7.32 -17.47
C HIS A 77 13.69 -7.47 -16.89
N ASN A 78 13.93 -8.48 -16.05
CA ASN A 78 15.16 -8.64 -15.27
C ASN A 78 15.50 -7.38 -14.44
N ILE A 79 14.48 -6.73 -13.87
CA ILE A 79 14.61 -5.51 -13.04
C ILE A 79 14.45 -5.87 -11.57
N ASP A 80 15.38 -5.39 -10.73
CA ASP A 80 15.30 -5.49 -9.26
C ASP A 80 14.53 -4.31 -8.65
N GLY A 81 13.21 -4.42 -8.67
CA GLY A 81 12.35 -3.47 -8.00
C GLY A 81 10.97 -3.38 -8.61
N ASN A 82 10.23 -2.35 -8.20
CA ASN A 82 8.84 -2.16 -8.59
C ASN A 82 8.53 -0.69 -8.90
N TYR A 83 9.50 0.10 -9.36
CA TYR A 83 9.35 1.56 -9.54
C TYR A 83 8.68 1.96 -10.86
N ASN A 84 8.59 1.06 -11.83
CA ASN A 84 7.94 1.25 -13.14
C ASN A 84 6.42 1.06 -13.05
N ASP A 85 5.75 1.06 -14.20
CA ASP A 85 4.31 0.86 -14.29
C ASP A 85 3.94 -0.63 -14.26
N PHE A 86 2.82 -0.94 -13.61
CA PHE A 86 2.29 -2.31 -13.46
C PHE A 86 0.81 -2.32 -13.81
N SER A 87 0.54 -2.62 -15.08
CA SER A 87 -0.78 -2.63 -15.70
C SER A 87 -1.62 -3.83 -15.27
N ARG A 88 -2.91 -3.80 -15.62
CA ARG A 88 -3.79 -4.96 -15.48
C ARG A 88 -3.28 -6.16 -16.28
N SER A 89 -2.86 -5.96 -17.53
CA SER A 89 -2.26 -7.04 -18.33
C SER A 89 -1.00 -7.63 -17.67
N ALA A 90 -0.17 -6.80 -17.05
CA ALA A 90 0.98 -7.26 -16.27
C ALA A 90 0.55 -8.06 -15.04
N ILE A 91 -0.51 -7.68 -14.32
CA ILE A 91 -1.06 -8.44 -13.18
C ILE A 91 -1.50 -9.84 -13.63
N VAL A 92 -2.28 -9.95 -14.71
CA VAL A 92 -2.75 -11.24 -15.25
C VAL A 92 -1.55 -12.13 -15.58
N ASN A 93 -0.62 -11.63 -16.38
CA ASN A 93 0.60 -12.37 -16.73
C ASN A 93 1.41 -12.79 -15.48
N SER A 94 1.46 -11.93 -14.45
CA SER A 94 2.17 -12.26 -13.20
C SER A 94 1.53 -13.41 -12.46
N ILE A 95 0.20 -13.49 -12.45
CA ILE A 95 -0.54 -14.56 -11.81
C ILE A 95 -0.35 -15.86 -12.60
N ASP A 96 -0.41 -15.80 -13.93
CA ASP A 96 -0.11 -16.94 -14.81
C ASP A 96 1.31 -17.48 -14.57
N PHE A 97 2.32 -16.61 -14.57
CA PHE A 97 3.70 -17.00 -14.27
C PHE A 97 3.82 -17.59 -12.87
N LEU A 98 3.12 -17.02 -11.89
CA LEU A 98 3.14 -17.54 -10.53
C LEU A 98 2.52 -18.93 -10.46
N GLU A 99 1.37 -19.16 -11.12
CA GLU A 99 0.73 -20.48 -11.25
C GLU A 99 1.69 -21.50 -11.87
N GLU A 100 2.38 -21.13 -12.95
CA GLU A 100 3.39 -21.98 -13.58
C GLU A 100 4.54 -22.34 -12.64
N GLN A 101 4.97 -21.42 -11.76
CA GLN A 101 6.04 -21.70 -10.80
C GLN A 101 5.56 -22.55 -9.62
N ILE A 102 4.41 -22.25 -9.04
CA ILE A 102 3.92 -22.95 -7.85
C ILE A 102 3.15 -24.23 -8.19
N LYS A 103 2.80 -24.45 -9.46
CA LYS A 103 2.03 -25.60 -9.95
C LYS A 103 0.72 -25.79 -9.18
N PHE A 104 0.05 -24.68 -8.84
CA PHE A 104 -1.17 -24.65 -8.05
C PHE A 104 -2.08 -23.51 -8.52
N SER A 105 -3.37 -23.80 -8.71
CA SER A 105 -4.31 -22.88 -9.33
C SER A 105 -4.58 -21.63 -8.47
N PRO A 106 -4.52 -20.42 -9.05
CA PRO A 106 -4.74 -19.15 -8.34
C PRO A 106 -6.19 -18.96 -7.86
N GLU A 107 -7.15 -19.64 -8.47
CA GLU A 107 -8.56 -19.67 -8.04
C GLU A 107 -8.74 -20.30 -6.65
N ASN A 108 -7.75 -21.08 -6.18
CA ASN A 108 -7.78 -21.73 -4.88
C ASN A 108 -6.85 -21.04 -3.86
N LEU A 109 -6.16 -19.96 -4.24
CA LEU A 109 -5.22 -19.25 -3.36
C LEU A 109 -5.90 -18.10 -2.62
N HIS A 110 -6.29 -18.34 -1.38
CA HIS A 110 -7.04 -17.35 -0.61
C HIS A 110 -6.18 -16.15 -0.19
N ILE A 111 -6.54 -14.96 -0.66
CA ILE A 111 -5.91 -13.71 -0.24
C ILE A 111 -6.19 -13.46 1.25
N SER A 112 -5.15 -13.07 1.96
CA SER A 112 -5.19 -12.72 3.37
C SER A 112 -5.07 -11.21 3.57
N GLN A 113 -5.08 -10.80 4.83
CA GLN A 113 -4.74 -9.44 5.21
C GLN A 113 -3.38 -9.02 4.62
N SER A 114 -3.15 -7.71 4.58
CA SER A 114 -1.95 -7.06 4.05
C SER A 114 -1.91 -6.89 2.53
N LEU A 115 -3.01 -7.09 1.80
CA LEU A 115 -3.08 -6.68 0.40
C LEU A 115 -2.66 -5.19 0.28
N GLU A 116 -1.70 -4.90 -0.59
CA GLU A 116 -1.26 -3.53 -0.85
C GLU A 116 -1.62 -3.13 -2.28
N PHE A 117 -2.36 -2.04 -2.41
CA PHE A 117 -2.64 -1.40 -3.69
C PHE A 117 -1.96 -0.03 -3.74
N GLY A 118 -1.27 0.30 -4.84
CA GLY A 118 -0.59 1.59 -4.95
C GLY A 118 -0.24 2.00 -6.37
N LEU A 119 0.09 3.29 -6.53
CA LEU A 119 0.44 3.92 -7.81
C LEU A 119 1.81 4.60 -7.73
N ASN A 120 2.55 4.56 -8.84
CA ASN A 120 3.75 5.35 -9.07
C ASN A 120 3.39 6.59 -9.89
N LEU A 121 3.67 7.78 -9.37
CA LEU A 121 3.26 9.05 -9.96
C LEU A 121 4.48 9.95 -10.12
N ARG A 122 4.75 10.38 -11.34
CA ARG A 122 5.77 11.41 -11.60
C ARG A 122 5.17 12.77 -11.24
N LEU A 123 5.71 13.46 -10.25
CA LEU A 123 5.18 14.76 -9.84
C LEU A 123 5.85 15.90 -10.61
N PRO A 124 5.11 16.98 -10.93
CA PRO A 124 5.68 18.17 -11.58
C PRO A 124 6.24 19.19 -10.58
N PHE A 125 6.27 18.87 -9.29
CA PHE A 125 6.74 19.72 -8.19
C PHE A 125 7.64 18.95 -7.22
N ASP A 126 8.23 19.65 -6.24
CA ASP A 126 9.17 19.06 -5.28
C ASP A 126 8.49 18.00 -4.40
N LEU A 127 8.83 16.74 -4.62
CA LEU A 127 8.28 15.59 -3.93
C LEU A 127 8.67 15.52 -2.45
N ASN A 128 9.90 15.91 -2.10
CA ASN A 128 10.32 15.91 -0.70
C ASN A 128 9.54 16.94 0.09
N HIS A 129 9.42 18.15 -0.47
CA HIS A 129 8.66 19.23 0.13
C HIS A 129 7.18 18.83 0.27
N PHE A 130 6.58 18.26 -0.78
CA PHE A 130 5.21 17.77 -0.76
C PHE A 130 4.97 16.74 0.35
N ILE A 131 5.83 15.72 0.46
CA ILE A 131 5.68 14.68 1.50
C ILE A 131 5.88 15.29 2.89
N LEU A 132 6.95 16.06 3.12
CA LEU A 132 7.34 16.50 4.45
C LEU A 132 6.49 17.64 4.99
N ASN A 133 6.15 18.61 4.15
CA ASN A 133 5.54 19.87 4.58
C ASN A 133 4.06 19.96 4.22
N GLU A 134 3.67 19.42 3.07
CA GLU A 134 2.31 19.62 2.55
C GLU A 134 1.36 18.47 2.89
N CYS A 135 1.82 17.22 2.98
CA CYS A 135 1.03 16.09 3.51
C CYS A 135 0.93 16.16 5.05
N VAL A 136 0.05 17.01 5.57
CA VAL A 136 0.06 17.42 6.97
C VAL A 136 -0.59 16.40 7.92
N LEU A 137 -1.86 16.11 7.73
CA LEU A 137 -2.69 15.29 8.63
C LEU A 137 -3.46 14.23 7.83
N TYR A 138 -3.93 13.21 8.51
CA TYR A 138 -4.84 12.21 7.96
C TYR A 138 -6.04 12.04 8.89
N ASP A 139 -7.22 12.41 8.38
CA ASP A 139 -8.47 12.46 9.14
C ASP A 139 -8.30 13.22 10.47
N PHE A 140 -7.54 14.32 10.41
CA PHE A 140 -7.16 15.20 11.52
C PHE A 140 -6.17 14.62 12.56
N PHE A 141 -5.56 13.46 12.28
CA PHE A 141 -4.49 12.85 13.08
C PHE A 141 -3.12 13.01 12.41
N PRO A 142 -2.02 13.06 13.17
CA PRO A 142 -0.68 13.11 12.60
C PRO A 142 -0.32 11.78 11.92
N ALA A 143 0.78 11.77 11.17
CA ALA A 143 1.37 10.54 10.66
C ALA A 143 1.68 9.56 11.80
N SER A 144 1.32 8.29 11.63
CA SER A 144 1.68 7.20 12.57
C SER A 144 3.18 6.89 12.49
N LYS A 145 3.79 7.11 11.32
CA LYS A 145 5.23 6.98 11.12
C LYS A 145 5.75 8.01 10.12
N SER A 146 6.77 8.75 10.52
CA SER A 146 7.46 9.77 9.72
C SER A 146 8.93 9.81 10.12
N PRO A 147 9.77 8.86 9.66
CA PRO A 147 11.19 8.85 10.02
C PRO A 147 11.89 10.11 9.50
N PRO A 148 12.99 10.54 10.14
CA PRO A 148 13.82 11.61 9.59
C PRO A 148 14.24 11.29 8.14
N PRO A 149 14.14 12.26 7.21
CA PRO A 149 14.50 12.02 5.82
C PRO A 149 16.00 11.73 5.69
N ASN A 150 16.35 10.85 4.75
CA ASN A 150 17.72 10.56 4.35
C ASN A 150 17.82 10.41 2.82
N ASP A 151 19.00 10.03 2.33
CA ASP A 151 19.25 9.91 0.88
C ASP A 151 18.39 8.84 0.20
N GLU A 152 18.04 7.78 0.95
CA GLU A 152 17.28 6.64 0.44
C GLU A 152 15.76 6.76 0.66
N GLN A 153 15.34 7.56 1.64
CA GLN A 153 13.95 7.58 2.09
C GLN A 153 13.45 8.98 2.52
N VAL A 154 12.32 9.36 1.92
CA VAL A 154 11.42 10.40 2.42
C VAL A 154 10.02 9.79 2.48
N TYR A 155 9.41 9.75 3.67
CA TYR A 155 8.30 8.83 3.95
C TYR A 155 7.33 9.38 5.00
N LYS A 156 6.03 9.23 4.71
CA LYS A 156 4.96 9.31 5.71
C LYS A 156 4.02 8.12 5.60
N GLU A 157 3.55 7.68 6.75
CA GLU A 157 2.52 6.65 6.89
C GLU A 157 1.46 7.12 7.85
N PHE A 158 0.21 6.83 7.49
CA PHE A 158 -0.97 7.13 8.27
C PHE A 158 -1.77 5.84 8.46
N GLU A 159 -1.87 5.37 9.69
CA GLU A 159 -2.66 4.21 10.06
C GLU A 159 -3.93 4.63 10.79
N LYS A 160 -5.09 4.21 10.30
CA LYS A 160 -6.38 4.42 10.97
C LYS A 160 -7.36 3.31 10.60
N GLY A 161 -7.95 2.69 11.61
CA GLY A 161 -8.88 1.58 11.42
C GLY A 161 -8.21 0.41 10.72
N ASN A 162 -8.83 -0.10 9.65
CA ASN A 162 -8.34 -1.25 8.90
C ASN A 162 -7.45 -0.89 7.70
N TYR A 163 -6.94 0.35 7.64
CA TYR A 163 -6.15 0.85 6.53
C TYR A 163 -4.86 1.51 7.00
N ARG A 164 -3.83 1.37 6.18
CA ARG A 164 -2.57 2.09 6.31
C ARG A 164 -2.22 2.72 4.98
N LEU A 165 -2.25 4.05 4.92
CA LEU A 165 -1.87 4.86 3.77
C LEU A 165 -0.38 5.19 3.87
N LYS A 166 0.42 4.88 2.84
CA LYS A 166 1.83 5.24 2.74
C LYS A 166 2.04 6.20 1.59
N ILE A 167 2.87 7.22 1.80
CA ILE A 167 3.22 8.25 0.83
C ILE A 167 4.72 8.48 0.93
N TYR A 168 5.45 8.17 -0.13
CA TYR A 168 6.91 8.23 -0.06
C TYR A 168 7.59 8.42 -1.41
N HIS A 169 8.84 8.87 -1.36
CA HIS A 169 9.66 9.12 -2.53
C HIS A 169 10.25 7.81 -3.06
N LYS A 170 9.56 7.18 -4.02
CA LYS A 170 9.93 5.86 -4.55
C LYS A 170 11.21 5.89 -5.37
N GLY A 171 11.44 6.96 -6.12
CA GLY A 171 12.64 7.05 -6.95
C GLY A 171 13.96 7.08 -6.15
N ARG A 172 13.96 7.58 -4.91
CA ARG A 172 15.14 7.50 -4.02
C ARG A 172 15.47 6.08 -3.60
N GLN A 173 14.47 5.21 -3.46
CA GLN A 173 14.69 3.83 -3.06
C GLN A 173 15.26 2.98 -4.19
N GLN A 174 14.80 3.19 -5.43
CA GLN A 174 15.02 2.20 -6.51
C GLN A 174 15.23 2.80 -7.92
N CYS A 175 15.28 4.14 -8.06
CA CYS A 175 15.36 4.79 -9.38
C CYS A 175 16.17 6.10 -9.33
N ASN A 176 17.37 6.07 -8.74
CA ASN A 176 18.35 7.17 -8.74
C ASN A 176 17.80 8.56 -8.37
N GLY A 177 16.81 8.61 -7.47
CA GLY A 177 16.21 9.87 -7.02
C GLY A 177 15.22 10.51 -8.02
N GLU A 178 14.76 9.79 -9.04
CA GLU A 178 13.69 10.28 -9.92
C GLU A 178 12.46 10.74 -9.12
N ASN A 179 11.77 11.77 -9.61
CA ASN A 179 10.65 12.42 -8.91
C ASN A 179 9.36 11.59 -8.93
N ILE A 180 9.44 10.33 -8.48
CA ILE A 180 8.37 9.35 -8.46
C ILE A 180 7.83 9.26 -7.02
N LEU A 181 6.63 9.78 -6.83
CA LEU A 181 5.83 9.55 -5.65
C LEU A 181 5.24 8.15 -5.73
N ARG A 182 5.25 7.42 -4.62
CA ARG A 182 4.34 6.31 -4.44
C ARG A 182 3.30 6.62 -3.38
N VAL A 183 2.04 6.36 -3.74
CA VAL A 183 0.90 6.38 -2.83
C VAL A 183 0.33 4.97 -2.76
N GLU A 184 0.28 4.39 -1.56
CA GLU A 184 -0.20 3.01 -1.33
C GLU A 184 -1.23 2.96 -0.22
N VAL A 185 -2.24 2.10 -0.37
CA VAL A 185 -3.09 1.64 0.72
C VAL A 185 -2.81 0.17 1.00
N LYS A 186 -2.53 -0.13 2.27
CA LYS A 186 -2.50 -1.49 2.80
C LYS A 186 -3.80 -1.77 3.53
N PHE A 187 -4.45 -2.88 3.17
CA PHE A 187 -5.63 -3.40 3.86
C PHE A 187 -5.17 -4.27 5.04
N LEU A 188 -5.42 -3.83 6.27
CA LEU A 188 -5.02 -4.55 7.48
C LEU A 188 -5.97 -5.70 7.82
N ASP A 189 -7.16 -5.71 7.24
CA ASP A 189 -8.18 -6.72 7.43
C ASP A 189 -8.78 -7.12 6.08
N LYS A 190 -8.80 -8.44 5.80
CA LYS A 190 -9.35 -8.97 4.55
C LYS A 190 -10.85 -8.68 4.38
N ARG A 191 -11.59 -8.51 5.49
CA ARG A 191 -13.02 -8.16 5.45
C ARG A 191 -13.30 -6.87 4.66
N GLU A 192 -12.31 -5.98 4.56
CA GLU A 192 -12.45 -4.73 3.82
C GLU A 192 -12.52 -4.91 2.29
N PHE A 193 -11.92 -5.96 1.74
CA PHE A 193 -11.97 -6.25 0.31
C PHE A 193 -12.82 -7.48 -0.02
N ASN A 194 -12.95 -8.46 0.89
CA ASN A 194 -13.85 -9.61 0.73
C ASN A 194 -15.31 -9.19 0.49
N LYS A 195 -15.76 -8.11 1.15
CA LYS A 195 -17.13 -7.59 0.96
C LYS A 195 -17.42 -7.10 -0.47
N ASN A 196 -16.40 -7.02 -1.33
CA ASN A 196 -16.50 -6.60 -2.73
C ASN A 196 -16.06 -7.70 -3.71
N GLY A 197 -15.92 -8.96 -3.26
CA GLY A 197 -15.66 -10.07 -4.18
C GLY A 197 -14.20 -10.52 -4.27
N ILE A 198 -13.26 -9.89 -3.57
CA ILE A 198 -11.84 -10.29 -3.60
C ILE A 198 -11.59 -11.32 -2.49
N PHE A 199 -11.44 -12.59 -2.85
CA PHE A 199 -11.21 -13.71 -1.92
C PHE A 199 -9.98 -14.54 -2.27
N VAL A 200 -9.72 -14.75 -3.56
CA VAL A 200 -8.66 -15.59 -4.10
C VAL A 200 -7.76 -14.81 -5.04
N LEU A 201 -6.62 -15.37 -5.43
CA LEU A 201 -5.60 -14.62 -6.17
C LEU A 201 -6.09 -14.17 -7.55
N SER A 202 -6.81 -15.03 -8.27
CA SER A 202 -7.37 -14.73 -9.59
C SER A 202 -8.41 -13.60 -9.57
N ASP A 203 -9.03 -13.31 -8.41
CA ASP A 203 -9.95 -12.17 -8.29
C ASP A 203 -9.24 -10.82 -8.57
N LEU A 204 -7.91 -10.75 -8.48
CA LEU A 204 -7.14 -9.55 -8.79
C LEU A 204 -6.99 -9.29 -10.30
N GLU A 205 -7.36 -10.25 -11.15
CA GLU A 205 -7.42 -10.10 -12.61
C GLU A 205 -8.68 -9.35 -13.06
N ASP A 206 -9.71 -9.36 -12.21
CA ASP A 206 -10.98 -8.72 -12.49
C ASP A 206 -10.86 -7.19 -12.47
N ARG A 207 -11.45 -6.57 -13.50
CA ARG A 207 -11.37 -5.12 -13.71
C ARG A 207 -12.13 -4.35 -12.63
N ASP A 208 -13.30 -4.84 -12.21
CA ASP A 208 -14.14 -4.16 -11.23
C ASP A 208 -13.52 -4.25 -9.83
N ASN A 209 -12.85 -5.35 -9.52
CA ASN A 209 -12.05 -5.49 -8.30
C ASN A 209 -10.88 -4.48 -8.24
N LEU A 210 -10.19 -4.24 -9.36
CA LEU A 210 -9.13 -3.22 -9.43
C LEU A 210 -9.69 -1.79 -9.30
N ILE A 211 -10.85 -1.51 -9.91
CA ILE A 211 -11.57 -0.24 -9.74
C ILE A 211 -11.93 -0.03 -8.27
N PHE A 212 -12.44 -1.06 -7.59
CA PHE A 212 -12.75 -0.99 -6.17
C PHE A 212 -11.51 -0.62 -5.33
N LEU A 213 -10.37 -1.28 -5.55
CA LEU A 213 -9.13 -1.00 -4.81
C LEU A 213 -8.64 0.43 -5.07
N TYR A 214 -8.73 0.88 -6.31
CA TYR A 214 -8.42 2.26 -6.70
C TYR A 214 -9.33 3.26 -5.99
N ASP A 215 -10.65 3.07 -6.05
CA ASP A 215 -11.63 3.94 -5.41
C ASP A 215 -11.37 4.04 -3.91
N LYS A 216 -10.93 2.95 -3.26
CA LYS A 216 -10.51 3.01 -1.86
C LYS A 216 -9.29 3.90 -1.67
N LEU A 217 -8.21 3.69 -2.42
CA LEU A 217 -7.02 4.53 -2.32
C LEU A 217 -7.35 6.01 -2.59
N TYR A 218 -8.04 6.29 -3.69
CA TYR A 218 -8.43 7.63 -4.11
C TYR A 218 -9.26 8.34 -3.06
N ASN A 219 -10.28 7.68 -2.49
CA ASN A 219 -11.13 8.27 -1.45
C ASN A 219 -10.35 8.57 -0.16
N LEU A 220 -9.37 7.75 0.22
CA LEU A 220 -8.51 8.05 1.37
C LEU A 220 -7.65 9.29 1.10
N VAL A 221 -7.07 9.43 -0.09
CA VAL A 221 -6.29 10.63 -0.46
C VAL A 221 -7.19 11.87 -0.56
N LYS A 222 -8.34 11.76 -1.23
CA LYS A 222 -9.26 12.87 -1.48
C LYS A 222 -9.88 13.40 -0.19
N PHE A 223 -10.43 12.52 0.64
CA PHE A 223 -11.25 12.94 1.78
C PHE A 223 -10.53 12.87 3.13
N LYS A 224 -9.52 12.02 3.29
CA LYS A 224 -8.86 11.79 4.57
C LYS A 224 -7.49 12.45 4.65
N LEU A 225 -6.68 12.39 3.61
CA LEU A 225 -5.38 13.06 3.59
C LEU A 225 -5.56 14.58 3.44
N MET A 226 -5.09 15.33 4.43
CA MET A 226 -4.99 16.78 4.39
C MET A 226 -3.65 17.17 3.75
N CYS A 227 -3.71 17.60 2.49
CA CYS A 227 -2.61 18.25 1.81
C CYS A 227 -2.88 19.76 1.75
N VAL A 228 -1.90 20.58 2.15
CA VAL A 228 -2.01 22.05 2.15
C VAL A 228 -0.73 22.61 1.53
N ASP A 229 -0.87 23.37 0.45
CA ASP A 229 0.27 23.97 -0.24
C ASP A 229 1.04 24.94 0.66
N ASP A 230 2.34 25.15 0.36
CA ASP A 230 3.15 26.14 1.05
C ASP A 230 2.55 27.56 1.01
N ILE A 231 2.59 28.23 2.15
CA ILE A 231 2.04 29.56 2.38
C ILE A 231 3.12 30.60 2.65
N GLU A 232 4.39 30.22 2.78
CA GLU A 232 5.47 31.15 3.13
C GLU A 232 5.62 32.24 2.07
N ASN A 233 5.57 31.84 0.80
CA ASN A 233 5.69 32.74 -0.35
C ASN A 233 4.38 33.50 -0.67
N ARG A 234 3.30 33.28 0.08
CA ARG A 234 2.00 33.91 -0.17
C ARG A 234 1.83 35.19 0.63
N GLN A 235 1.31 36.24 -0.02
CA GLN A 235 1.00 37.55 0.57
C GLN A 235 -0.26 37.49 1.44
N PHE A 236 -0.23 36.66 2.49
CA PHE A 236 -1.32 36.51 3.44
C PHE A 236 -1.10 37.38 4.67
N THR A 237 -2.18 37.92 5.23
CA THR A 237 -2.15 38.59 6.53
C THR A 237 -1.74 37.60 7.63
N ASN A 238 -1.14 38.10 8.71
CA ASN A 238 -0.78 37.26 9.88
C ASN A 238 -1.99 36.50 10.43
N TYR A 239 -3.17 37.13 10.44
CA TYR A 239 -4.42 36.47 10.83
C TYR A 239 -4.70 35.22 9.98
N LYS A 240 -4.56 35.35 8.65
CA LYS A 240 -4.79 34.26 7.71
C LYS A 240 -3.75 33.14 7.85
N LYS A 241 -2.46 33.49 7.96
CA LYS A 241 -1.38 32.52 8.21
C LYS A 241 -1.63 31.74 9.51
N ASN A 242 -1.89 32.44 10.62
CA ASN A 242 -2.19 31.82 11.90
C ASN A 242 -3.39 30.88 11.84
N LYS A 243 -4.45 31.25 11.11
CA LYS A 243 -5.62 30.40 10.92
C LYS A 243 -5.29 29.14 10.11
N ILE A 244 -4.44 29.22 9.09
CA ILE A 244 -4.00 28.05 8.30
C ILE A 244 -3.16 27.12 9.18
N TYR A 245 -2.13 27.63 9.86
CA TYR A 245 -1.31 26.81 10.78
C TYR A 245 -2.15 26.15 11.86
N LYS A 246 -3.16 26.86 12.40
CA LYS A 246 -4.11 26.31 13.35
C LYS A 246 -4.87 25.11 12.77
N TYR A 247 -5.36 25.19 11.54
CA TYR A 247 -6.02 24.06 10.87
C TYR A 247 -5.07 22.92 10.51
N CYS A 248 -3.79 23.19 10.30
CA CYS A 248 -2.76 22.17 10.07
C CYS A 248 -2.28 21.49 11.37
N ALA A 249 -2.56 22.05 12.55
CA ALA A 249 -2.09 21.52 13.82
C ALA A 249 -3.05 20.45 14.37
N HIS A 250 -2.56 19.22 14.59
CA HIS A 250 -3.34 18.16 15.24
C HIS A 250 -3.91 18.61 16.60
N LYS A 251 -3.12 19.35 17.38
CA LYS A 251 -3.52 19.85 18.71
C LYS A 251 -4.84 20.64 18.68
N PHE A 252 -5.04 21.46 17.64
CA PHE A 252 -6.28 22.21 17.48
C PHE A 252 -7.48 21.26 17.39
N TRP A 253 -7.38 20.23 16.56
CA TRP A 253 -8.47 19.27 16.33
C TRP A 253 -8.74 18.39 17.56
N SER A 254 -7.70 17.99 18.29
CA SER A 254 -7.84 17.15 19.49
C SER A 254 -8.48 17.86 20.67
N GLU A 255 -8.47 19.19 20.69
CA GLU A 255 -9.03 20.03 21.77
C GLU A 255 -10.48 20.45 21.52
N LEU A 256 -11.05 20.15 20.35
CA LEU A 256 -12.45 20.45 20.04
C LEU A 256 -13.37 19.41 20.67
N ASP A 257 -14.50 19.88 21.21
CA ASP A 257 -15.66 19.02 21.48
C ASP A 257 -16.32 18.56 20.15
N ASP A 258 -17.17 17.54 20.21
CA ASP A 258 -17.77 16.91 19.03
C ASP A 258 -18.56 17.90 18.16
N ASP A 259 -19.30 18.82 18.77
CA ASP A 259 -20.09 19.82 18.04
C ASP A 259 -19.19 20.81 17.31
N LYS A 260 -18.16 21.34 17.98
CA LYS A 260 -17.18 22.24 17.36
C LYS A 260 -16.37 21.52 16.29
N PHE A 261 -15.96 20.28 16.53
CA PHE A 261 -15.24 19.47 15.56
C PHE A 261 -16.06 19.32 14.27
N LYS A 262 -17.34 18.96 14.39
CA LYS A 262 -18.26 18.82 13.25
C LYS A 262 -18.43 20.13 12.48
N ILE A 263 -18.47 21.27 13.17
CA ILE A 263 -18.59 22.59 12.54
C ILE A 263 -17.29 22.96 11.83
N GLU A 264 -16.13 22.84 12.48
CA GLU A 264 -14.84 23.27 11.92
C GLU A 264 -14.34 22.34 10.80
N SER A 265 -14.55 21.03 10.91
CA SER A 265 -14.20 20.06 9.86
C SER A 265 -14.99 20.28 8.56
N LYS A 266 -16.19 20.86 8.63
CA LYS A 266 -16.96 21.28 7.43
C LYS A 266 -16.44 22.58 6.81
N LYS A 267 -15.74 23.42 7.57
CA LYS A 267 -15.24 24.73 7.11
C LYS A 267 -13.83 24.67 6.55
N VAL A 268 -13.00 23.75 7.04
CA VAL A 268 -11.56 23.75 6.75
C VAL A 268 -11.25 23.57 5.26
N TYR A 269 -11.85 22.60 4.57
CA TYR A 269 -11.60 22.38 3.14
C TYR A 269 -12.12 23.52 2.25
N PRO A 270 -13.36 24.02 2.44
CA PRO A 270 -13.81 25.25 1.74
C PRO A 270 -12.90 26.45 2.01
N TYR A 271 -12.32 26.55 3.21
CA TYR A 271 -11.38 27.60 3.53
C TYR A 271 -10.05 27.42 2.80
N PHE A 272 -9.51 26.20 2.68
CA PHE A 272 -8.31 25.94 1.89
C PHE A 272 -8.52 26.22 0.40
N ASP A 273 -9.64 25.75 -0.14
CA ASP A 273 -10.03 25.94 -1.54
C ASP A 273 -10.16 27.43 -1.90
N LYS A 274 -10.92 28.21 -1.12
CA LYS A 274 -11.07 29.67 -1.32
C LYS A 274 -9.73 30.43 -1.31
N ASN A 275 -8.70 29.86 -0.72
CA ASN A 275 -7.38 30.46 -0.58
C ASN A 275 -6.33 29.83 -1.52
N ASN A 276 -6.76 28.99 -2.46
CA ASN A 276 -5.95 28.28 -3.45
C ASN A 276 -4.86 27.40 -2.82
N LEU A 277 -5.17 26.71 -1.71
CA LEU A 277 -4.20 25.92 -0.92
C LEU A 277 -4.24 24.42 -1.20
N LEU A 278 -4.87 24.02 -2.31
CA LEU A 278 -5.08 22.63 -2.69
C LEU A 278 -4.53 22.33 -4.09
N GLU A 279 -3.66 23.18 -4.65
CA GLU A 279 -3.15 23.05 -6.01
C GLU A 279 -2.38 21.75 -6.20
N HIS A 280 -1.39 21.46 -5.35
CA HIS A 280 -0.63 20.21 -5.44
C HIS A 280 -1.49 18.98 -5.13
N LYS A 281 -2.48 19.12 -4.23
CA LYS A 281 -3.44 18.04 -3.95
C LYS A 281 -4.29 17.72 -5.17
N ASN A 282 -4.79 18.73 -5.87
CA ASN A 282 -5.61 18.55 -7.07
C ASN A 282 -4.79 17.91 -8.19
N VAL A 283 -3.55 18.38 -8.41
CA VAL A 283 -2.62 17.75 -9.36
C VAL A 283 -2.36 16.28 -9.00
N LEU A 284 -2.17 15.95 -7.72
CA LEU A 284 -2.02 14.56 -7.28
C LEU A 284 -3.25 13.71 -7.65
N LEU A 285 -4.46 14.21 -7.39
CA LEU A 285 -5.70 13.48 -7.70
C LEU A 285 -5.85 13.28 -9.22
N ASP A 286 -5.59 14.30 -10.02
CA ASP A 286 -5.65 14.22 -11.49
C ASP A 286 -4.63 13.21 -12.04
N LEU A 287 -3.42 13.18 -11.48
CA LEU A 287 -2.39 12.19 -11.82
C LEU A 287 -2.81 10.78 -11.40
N MET A 288 -3.46 10.61 -10.25
CA MET A 288 -3.98 9.31 -9.81
C MET A 288 -5.06 8.78 -10.76
N ASP A 289 -6.03 9.62 -11.14
CA ASP A 289 -7.09 9.29 -12.11
C ASP A 289 -6.48 8.91 -13.47
N SER A 290 -5.60 9.76 -14.00
CA SER A 290 -4.97 9.55 -15.30
C SER A 290 -4.10 8.28 -15.33
N LYS A 291 -3.25 8.09 -14.31
CA LYS A 291 -2.37 6.91 -14.22
C LYS A 291 -3.19 5.64 -14.04
N PHE A 292 -4.25 5.66 -13.24
CA PHE A 292 -5.08 4.46 -13.08
C PHE A 292 -5.78 4.07 -14.38
N GLY A 293 -6.36 5.04 -15.11
CA GLY A 293 -6.95 4.78 -16.42
C GLY A 293 -5.95 4.15 -17.41
N GLU A 294 -4.74 4.72 -17.50
CA GLU A 294 -3.65 4.18 -18.33
C GLU A 294 -3.33 2.72 -17.98
N LEU A 295 -3.18 2.41 -16.69
CA LEU A 295 -2.79 1.08 -16.25
C LEU A 295 -3.92 0.05 -16.31
N LEU A 296 -5.18 0.48 -16.27
CA LEU A 296 -6.35 -0.40 -16.34
C LEU A 296 -6.65 -0.84 -17.78
N ASP A 297 -6.44 0.05 -18.74
CA ASP A 297 -6.77 -0.15 -20.16
C ASP A 297 -5.57 -0.63 -21.01
N SER A 298 -4.42 -0.88 -20.39
CA SER A 298 -3.21 -1.46 -21.00
C SER A 298 -3.04 -2.96 -20.76
#